data_AF-A0A090Y9V2-F1
#
_entry.id   AF-A0A090Y9V2-F1
#
_cell.length_a   1.000
_cell.length_b   1.000
_cell.length_c   1.000
_cell.angle_alpha   90.00
_cell.angle_beta   90.00
_cell.angle_gamma   90.00
#
_symmetry.space_group_name_H-M   'P 1'
#
loop_
_entity.id
_entity.type
_entity.pdbx_description
1 polymer ?
#
loop_
_entity_poly.entity_id
_entity_poly.type
_entity_poly.pdbx_seq_one_letter_code
_entity_poly.pdbx_strand_id
1 'polypeptide(L)'
;MVPTSEWLSQWEQQRDKLKCPVDLNDYFALPEIAGKQLEIIDIGPTSILTGQILVRDPLCYLGHIEEQPYFQTAPVGTYSTEVCVVKPDEDGDCARYAAVRLRFSDVPAFRFEEALIGHEDISEMEDGEFFGFNVDAGLACICDKQAHQAFCDFASRWHKEHPDGNLYDDYFAALFAKSFRENPQYQRDGGDWVNWRIPDTEYHVPLFQSGFGDGADPAFERSDGRLSR
;
A
#
# COMPACT_ATOMS: atom_id res chain seq x y z
N MET A 1 15.78 8.67 5.29
CA MET A 1 17.20 8.71 5.69
C MET A 1 17.89 7.56 4.96
N VAL A 2 19.17 7.68 4.57
CA VAL A 2 19.87 6.54 3.98
C VAL A 2 20.29 5.59 5.12
N PRO A 3 20.06 4.27 5.02
CA PRO A 3 20.48 3.32 6.05
C PRO A 3 21.99 3.37 6.29
N THR A 4 22.42 3.21 7.55
CA THR A 4 23.85 3.11 7.88
C THR A 4 24.42 1.75 7.51
N SER A 5 25.74 1.65 7.31
CA SER A 5 26.38 0.34 7.08
C SER A 5 26.21 -0.63 8.24
N GLU A 6 26.12 -0.11 9.47
CA GLU A 6 25.84 -0.92 10.67
C GLU A 6 24.41 -1.48 10.63
N TRP A 7 23.43 -0.63 10.32
CA TRP A 7 22.04 -1.06 10.18
C TRP A 7 21.86 -2.07 9.04
N LEU A 8 22.52 -1.88 7.89
CA LEU A 8 22.48 -2.84 6.78
C LEU A 8 23.05 -4.21 7.16
N SER A 9 24.17 -4.23 7.90
CA SER A 9 24.75 -5.47 8.41
C SER A 9 23.81 -6.18 9.39
N GLN A 10 23.13 -5.41 10.25
CA GLN A 10 22.14 -5.94 11.17
C GLN A 10 20.90 -6.49 10.44
N TRP A 11 20.39 -5.73 9.47
CA TRP A 11 19.29 -6.14 8.61
C TRP A 11 19.62 -7.46 7.91
N GLU A 12 20.79 -7.57 7.28
CA GLU A 12 21.24 -8.80 6.61
C GLU A 12 21.27 -10.02 7.54
N GLN A 13 21.74 -9.85 8.78
CA GLN A 13 21.81 -10.93 9.78
C GLN A 13 20.43 -11.34 10.31
N GLN A 14 19.44 -10.45 10.23
CA GLN A 14 18.11 -10.65 10.83
C GLN A 14 16.97 -10.79 9.79
N ARG A 15 17.29 -10.92 8.50
CA ARG A 15 16.28 -11.03 7.42
C ARG A 15 15.25 -12.14 7.61
N ASP A 16 15.62 -13.21 8.30
CA ASP A 16 14.69 -14.32 8.55
C ASP A 16 13.60 -13.95 9.56
N LYS A 17 13.86 -13.02 10.50
CA LYS A 17 12.82 -12.48 11.39
C LYS A 17 11.81 -11.62 10.63
N LEU A 18 12.26 -10.92 9.59
CA LEU A 18 11.45 -10.02 8.77
C LEU A 18 10.59 -10.76 7.73
N LYS A 19 10.65 -12.09 7.70
CA LYS A 19 9.93 -12.89 6.72
C LYS A 19 8.43 -12.81 6.97
N CYS A 20 7.66 -12.57 5.90
CA CYS A 20 6.21 -12.67 5.97
C CYS A 20 5.79 -14.07 6.49
N PRO A 21 4.88 -14.15 7.49
CA PRO A 21 4.48 -15.42 8.08
C PRO A 21 3.66 -16.30 7.12
N VAL A 22 3.15 -15.71 6.03
CA VAL A 22 2.38 -16.38 4.98
C VAL A 22 3.01 -16.18 3.61
N ASP A 23 2.69 -17.03 2.64
CA ASP A 23 3.07 -16.81 1.25
C ASP A 23 2.06 -15.86 0.58
N LEU A 24 2.44 -14.59 0.40
CA LEU A 24 1.56 -13.62 -0.27
C LEU A 24 1.29 -13.95 -1.74
N ASN A 25 2.04 -14.88 -2.36
CA ASN A 25 1.66 -15.36 -3.69
C ASN A 25 0.30 -16.07 -3.67
N ASP A 26 -0.03 -16.79 -2.58
CA ASP A 26 -1.27 -17.57 -2.47
C ASP A 26 -2.51 -16.67 -2.57
N TYR A 27 -2.45 -15.47 -1.98
CA TYR A 27 -3.54 -14.49 -2.01
C TYR A 27 -3.90 -14.02 -3.44
N PHE A 28 -2.98 -14.18 -4.39
CA PHE A 28 -3.17 -13.78 -5.78
C PHE A 28 -3.10 -14.96 -6.76
N ALA A 29 -3.18 -16.19 -6.26
CA ALA A 29 -3.11 -17.40 -7.07
C ALA A 29 -4.19 -18.43 -6.70
N LEU A 30 -4.55 -18.52 -5.42
CA LEU A 30 -5.56 -19.45 -4.93
C LEU A 30 -6.96 -18.82 -5.00
N PRO A 31 -7.99 -19.62 -5.33
CA PRO A 31 -9.38 -19.14 -5.31
C PRO A 31 -9.96 -19.06 -3.90
N GLU A 32 -9.29 -19.62 -2.89
CA GLU A 32 -9.78 -19.69 -1.51
C GLU A 32 -8.60 -19.80 -0.54
N ILE A 33 -8.68 -19.09 0.60
CA ILE A 33 -7.78 -19.23 1.75
C ILE A 33 -8.63 -19.33 3.02
N ALA A 34 -8.32 -20.31 3.88
CA ALA A 34 -8.99 -20.49 5.17
C ALA A 34 -10.54 -20.56 5.08
N GLY A 35 -11.09 -21.18 4.02
CA GLY A 35 -12.54 -21.28 3.81
C GLY A 35 -13.18 -20.03 3.18
N LYS A 36 -12.41 -18.96 2.96
CA LYS A 36 -12.90 -17.70 2.38
C LYS A 36 -12.56 -17.62 0.90
N GLN A 37 -13.59 -17.45 0.07
CA GLN A 37 -13.45 -17.31 -1.37
C GLN A 37 -12.78 -15.98 -1.73
N LEU A 38 -11.82 -16.03 -2.66
CA LEU A 38 -11.05 -14.88 -3.10
C LEU A 38 -11.44 -14.45 -4.53
N GLU A 39 -11.26 -13.17 -4.82
CA GLU A 39 -11.28 -12.60 -6.17
C GLU A 39 -10.09 -11.65 -6.33
N ILE A 40 -9.57 -11.54 -7.55
CA ILE A 40 -8.55 -10.53 -7.86
C ILE A 40 -9.19 -9.47 -8.74
N ILE A 41 -9.10 -8.22 -8.33
CA ILE A 41 -9.48 -7.08 -9.16
C ILE A 41 -8.26 -6.22 -9.47
N ASP A 42 -8.18 -5.73 -10.71
CA ASP A 42 -7.22 -4.72 -11.12
C ASP A 42 -7.89 -3.34 -10.93
N ILE A 43 -7.37 -2.54 -10.00
CA ILE A 43 -7.87 -1.20 -9.72
C ILE A 43 -7.14 -0.11 -10.52
N GLY A 44 -6.32 -0.48 -11.50
CA GLY A 44 -5.70 0.42 -12.45
C GLY A 44 -4.21 0.69 -12.22
N PRO A 45 -3.62 1.55 -13.07
CA PRO A 45 -2.18 1.77 -13.11
C PRO A 45 -1.69 2.60 -11.92
N THR A 46 -0.46 2.34 -11.49
CA THR A 46 0.27 3.14 -10.50
C THR A 46 1.60 3.60 -11.06
N SER A 47 1.90 4.88 -10.91
CA SER A 47 3.12 5.50 -11.42
C SER A 47 4.28 5.32 -10.44
N ILE A 48 5.27 4.52 -10.83
CA ILE A 48 6.54 4.35 -10.11
C ILE A 48 7.64 5.09 -10.87
N LEU A 49 7.95 6.29 -10.42
CA LEU A 49 8.76 7.27 -11.14
C LEU A 49 10.23 7.22 -10.73
N THR A 50 10.47 7.00 -9.44
CA THR A 50 11.79 6.96 -8.81
C THR A 50 12.16 5.55 -8.35
N GLY A 51 11.16 4.67 -8.18
CA GLY A 51 11.35 3.36 -7.59
C GLY A 51 11.35 3.40 -6.06
N GLN A 52 11.36 4.58 -5.45
CA GLN A 52 11.28 4.74 -4.00
C GLN A 52 9.81 4.77 -3.59
N ILE A 53 9.36 3.73 -2.89
CA ILE A 53 7.94 3.52 -2.56
C ILE A 53 7.70 3.75 -1.08
N LEU A 54 6.55 4.31 -0.74
CA LEU A 54 5.98 4.34 0.60
C LEU A 54 4.53 3.88 0.56
N VAL A 55 4.06 3.29 1.66
CA VAL A 55 2.64 3.00 1.88
C VAL A 55 2.16 3.77 3.10
N ARG A 56 1.13 4.60 2.94
CA ARG A 56 0.58 5.44 4.01
C ARG A 56 -0.92 5.61 3.87
N ASP A 57 -1.56 5.96 4.97
CA ASP A 57 -2.88 6.57 4.91
C ASP A 57 -2.80 7.90 4.14
N PRO A 58 -3.54 8.06 3.03
CA PRO A 58 -3.50 9.26 2.21
C PRO A 58 -4.03 10.50 2.94
N LEU A 59 -4.91 10.35 3.93
CA LEU A 59 -5.59 11.47 4.60
C LEU A 59 -4.89 11.88 5.89
N CYS A 60 -4.24 10.94 6.57
CA CYS A 60 -3.65 11.19 7.90
C CYS A 60 -2.12 11.28 7.89
N TYR A 61 -1.43 10.56 7.00
CA TYR A 61 0.03 10.43 7.05
C TYR A 61 0.73 10.89 5.75
N LEU A 62 0.18 10.58 4.58
CA LEU A 62 0.82 10.90 3.29
C LEU A 62 0.99 12.42 3.05
N GLY A 63 0.20 13.27 3.72
CA GLY A 63 0.35 14.72 3.64
C GLY A 63 1.64 15.26 4.26
N HIS A 64 2.31 14.46 5.10
CA HIS A 64 3.54 14.81 5.79
C HIS A 64 4.75 14.63 4.85
N ILE A 65 5.35 15.75 4.43
CA ILE A 65 6.40 15.75 3.41
C ILE A 65 7.66 14.98 3.83
N GLU A 66 7.87 14.88 5.15
CA GLU A 66 8.94 14.14 5.81
C GLU A 66 8.76 12.62 5.76
N GLU A 67 7.61 12.10 5.31
CA GLU A 67 7.41 10.66 5.18
C GLU A 67 8.49 10.04 4.28
N GLN A 68 9.08 8.97 4.80
CA GLN A 68 10.22 8.30 4.20
C GLN A 68 9.75 7.11 3.36
N PRO A 69 10.28 6.95 2.14
CA PRO A 69 10.12 5.71 1.40
C PRO A 69 10.86 4.58 2.11
N TYR A 70 10.45 3.35 1.79
CA TYR A 70 11.21 2.17 2.13
C TYR A 70 12.61 2.22 1.49
N PHE A 71 13.58 1.59 2.12
CA PHE A 71 14.99 1.70 1.73
C PHE A 71 15.32 0.88 0.48
N GLN A 72 14.61 -0.22 0.22
CA GLN A 72 14.73 -0.93 -1.05
C GLN A 72 13.93 -0.21 -2.14
N THR A 73 14.37 -0.38 -3.39
CA THR A 73 13.78 0.27 -4.54
C THR A 73 13.11 -0.72 -5.47
N ALA A 74 12.00 -0.30 -6.07
CA ALA A 74 11.30 -1.03 -7.11
C ALA A 74 11.73 -0.56 -8.51
N PRO A 75 11.53 -1.39 -9.55
CA PRO A 75 11.77 -0.96 -10.93
C PRO A 75 10.85 0.20 -11.33
N VAL A 76 11.42 1.27 -11.90
CA VAL A 76 10.68 2.41 -12.45
C VAL A 76 9.76 1.95 -13.60
N GLY A 77 8.53 2.43 -13.62
CA GLY A 77 7.53 2.06 -14.62
C GLY A 77 6.10 2.41 -14.21
N THR A 78 5.14 1.84 -14.93
CA THR A 78 3.72 1.90 -14.57
C THR A 78 3.22 0.47 -14.41
N TYR A 79 2.63 0.16 -13.27
CA TYR A 79 2.25 -1.20 -12.90
C TYR A 79 0.78 -1.26 -12.50
N SER A 80 0.13 -2.38 -12.79
CA SER A 80 -1.22 -2.64 -12.32
C SER A 80 -1.22 -2.80 -10.79
N THR A 81 -2.23 -2.20 -10.15
CA THR A 81 -2.53 -2.42 -8.74
C THR A 81 -3.60 -3.46 -8.63
N GLU A 82 -3.25 -4.61 -8.06
CA GLU A 82 -4.17 -5.72 -7.88
C GLU A 82 -4.59 -5.80 -6.41
N VAL A 83 -5.88 -6.01 -6.19
CA VAL A 83 -6.48 -6.21 -4.88
C VAL A 83 -6.98 -7.64 -4.78
N CYS A 84 -6.53 -8.35 -3.75
CA CYS A 84 -7.10 -9.61 -3.31
C CYS A 84 -8.33 -9.32 -2.44
N VAL A 85 -9.49 -9.63 -2.98
CA VAL A 85 -10.80 -9.44 -2.35
C VAL A 85 -11.22 -10.74 -1.68
N VAL A 86 -11.60 -10.67 -0.41
CA VAL A 86 -12.42 -11.68 0.25
C VAL A 86 -13.88 -11.43 -0.12
N LYS A 87 -14.50 -12.39 -0.80
CA LYS A 87 -15.91 -12.31 -1.17
C LYS A 87 -16.78 -12.33 0.10
N PRO A 88 -17.90 -11.59 0.12
CA PRO A 88 -18.89 -11.75 1.17
C PRO A 88 -19.38 -13.21 1.20
N ASP A 89 -19.50 -13.77 2.39
CA ASP A 89 -20.11 -15.09 2.63
C ASP A 89 -21.21 -14.97 3.69
N GLU A 90 -21.76 -16.10 4.14
CA GLU A 90 -22.89 -16.11 5.11
C GLU A 90 -22.56 -15.41 6.44
N ASP A 91 -21.27 -15.31 6.80
CA ASP A 91 -20.80 -14.68 8.04
C ASP A 91 -20.30 -13.23 7.84
N GLY A 92 -20.19 -12.76 6.60
CA GLY A 92 -19.58 -11.48 6.25
C GLY A 92 -20.56 -10.46 5.66
N ASP A 93 -20.65 -9.27 6.25
CA ASP A 93 -21.59 -8.23 5.81
C ASP A 93 -21.26 -7.64 4.43
N CYS A 94 -20.00 -7.68 3.99
CA CYS A 94 -19.55 -7.16 2.70
C CYS A 94 -18.13 -7.63 2.34
N ALA A 95 -17.70 -7.32 1.12
CA ALA A 95 -16.37 -7.65 0.63
C ALA A 95 -15.28 -6.94 1.46
N ARG A 96 -14.10 -7.55 1.57
CA ARG A 96 -12.93 -7.01 2.28
C ARG A 96 -11.67 -7.18 1.45
N TYR A 97 -10.69 -6.30 1.62
CA TYR A 97 -9.41 -6.41 0.93
C TYR A 97 -8.40 -7.09 1.84
N ALA A 98 -8.01 -8.31 1.47
CA ALA A 98 -7.06 -9.10 2.25
C ALA A 98 -5.60 -8.73 1.95
N ALA A 99 -5.32 -8.31 0.71
CA ALA A 99 -4.00 -7.85 0.31
C ALA A 99 -4.11 -6.93 -0.91
N VAL A 100 -3.20 -5.97 -1.04
CA VAL A 100 -3.05 -5.13 -2.24
C VAL A 100 -1.59 -5.19 -2.69
N ARG A 101 -1.36 -5.32 -3.99
CA ARG A 101 0.01 -5.36 -4.55
C ARG A 101 0.15 -4.50 -5.79
N LEU A 102 1.38 -4.06 -6.05
CA LEU A 102 1.82 -3.67 -7.39
C LEU A 102 2.42 -4.88 -8.10
N ARG A 103 1.87 -5.23 -9.27
CA ARG A 103 2.37 -6.35 -10.06
C ARG A 103 3.53 -5.93 -10.96
N PHE A 104 4.76 -6.08 -10.45
CA PHE A 104 5.98 -5.79 -11.20
C PHE A 104 6.33 -6.83 -12.27
N SER A 105 5.89 -8.08 -12.10
CA SER A 105 6.15 -9.19 -13.02
C SER A 105 5.16 -10.32 -12.83
N ASP A 106 5.03 -11.21 -13.82
CA ASP A 106 4.24 -12.44 -13.72
C ASP A 106 4.97 -13.58 -12.99
N VAL A 107 6.25 -13.40 -12.65
CA VAL A 107 7.03 -14.39 -11.91
C VAL A 107 6.73 -14.25 -10.40
N PRO A 108 6.26 -15.33 -9.73
CA PRO A 108 6.06 -15.33 -8.28
C PRO A 108 7.31 -14.92 -7.51
N ALA A 109 7.13 -14.23 -6.38
CA ALA A 109 8.26 -13.90 -5.51
C ALA A 109 8.77 -15.17 -4.81
N PHE A 110 10.08 -15.25 -4.59
CA PHE A 110 10.68 -16.37 -3.84
C PHE A 110 10.31 -16.29 -2.35
N ARG A 111 10.36 -15.08 -1.79
CA ARG A 111 9.89 -14.77 -0.43
C ARG A 111 9.48 -13.31 -0.33
N PHE A 112 8.75 -13.00 0.74
CA PHE A 112 8.38 -11.63 1.11
C PHE A 112 9.02 -11.28 2.45
N GLU A 113 9.53 -10.06 2.56
CA GLU A 113 10.12 -9.49 3.76
C GLU A 113 9.45 -8.17 4.10
N GLU A 114 9.43 -7.77 5.37
CA GLU A 114 8.91 -6.47 5.76
C GLU A 114 9.65 -5.35 5.03
N ALA A 115 8.88 -4.41 4.51
CA ALA A 115 9.39 -3.20 3.90
C ALA A 115 9.80 -2.21 5.00
N LEU A 116 11.08 -1.84 5.01
CA LEU A 116 11.69 -1.02 6.08
C LEU A 116 12.11 0.36 5.56
N ILE A 117 12.13 1.38 6.41
CA ILE A 117 12.59 2.74 6.14
C ILE A 117 14.08 2.96 6.48
N GLY A 118 14.77 1.95 7.00
CA GLY A 118 16.23 1.92 7.08
C GLY A 118 16.85 2.34 8.41
N HIS A 119 16.06 2.37 9.47
CA HIS A 119 16.51 2.79 10.80
C HIS A 119 15.68 2.20 11.96
N GLU A 120 14.89 1.17 11.66
CA GLU A 120 14.15 0.39 12.62
C GLU A 120 15.06 -0.41 13.56
N ASP A 121 14.60 -0.65 14.78
CA ASP A 121 15.28 -1.53 15.74
C ASP A 121 14.88 -3.00 15.50
N ILE A 122 15.55 -3.63 14.54
CA ILE A 122 15.30 -5.03 14.17
C ILE A 122 15.75 -5.99 15.29
N SER A 123 16.74 -5.60 16.10
CA SER A 123 17.26 -6.45 17.20
C SER A 123 16.20 -6.78 18.23
N GLU A 124 15.38 -5.81 18.58
CA GLU A 124 14.36 -5.94 19.63
C GLU A 124 13.07 -6.58 19.11
N MET A 125 12.95 -6.84 17.80
CA MET A 125 11.77 -7.46 17.21
C MET A 125 11.56 -8.89 17.73
N GLU A 126 10.41 -9.11 18.36
CA GLU A 126 9.92 -10.39 18.87
C GLU A 126 9.11 -11.16 17.81
N ASP A 127 8.84 -12.44 18.09
CA ASP A 127 8.07 -13.29 17.18
C ASP A 127 6.63 -12.78 17.03
N GLY A 128 6.24 -12.43 15.80
CA GLY A 128 4.90 -11.94 15.46
C GLY A 128 4.74 -10.42 15.51
N GLU A 129 5.78 -9.69 15.89
CA GLU A 129 5.84 -8.23 15.72
C GLU A 129 6.12 -7.85 14.26
N PHE A 130 5.74 -6.62 13.89
CA PHE A 130 6.01 -6.03 12.59
C PHE A 130 6.13 -4.50 12.71
N PHE A 131 6.79 -3.85 11.76
CA PHE A 131 6.96 -2.38 11.73
C PHE A 131 5.79 -1.68 11.03
N GLY A 132 5.49 -2.09 9.79
CA GLY A 132 4.29 -1.66 9.05
C GLY A 132 4.12 -0.16 8.82
N PHE A 133 2.86 0.27 8.69
CA PHE A 133 2.44 1.66 8.61
C PHE A 133 1.12 1.85 9.34
N ASN A 134 0.87 3.07 9.83
CA ASN A 134 -0.37 3.41 10.54
C ASN A 134 -1.48 3.86 9.58
N VAL A 135 -2.71 3.57 9.97
CA VAL A 135 -3.96 3.93 9.30
C VAL A 135 -4.95 4.50 10.31
N ASP A 136 -5.51 5.67 10.00
CA ASP A 136 -6.42 6.41 10.89
C ASP A 136 -7.70 6.91 10.19
N ALA A 137 -7.78 6.78 8.86
CA ALA A 137 -8.96 7.09 8.07
C ALA A 137 -9.49 5.87 7.30
N GLY A 138 -9.07 4.66 7.68
CA GLY A 138 -9.42 3.40 7.03
C GLY A 138 -8.95 3.30 5.57
N LEU A 139 -7.94 4.08 5.18
CA LEU A 139 -7.41 4.12 3.81
C LEU A 139 -5.91 3.85 3.81
N ALA A 140 -5.44 3.28 2.71
CA ALA A 140 -4.03 3.12 2.40
C ALA A 140 -3.79 3.46 0.92
N CYS A 141 -2.56 3.83 0.61
CA CYS A 141 -2.11 4.05 -0.77
C CYS A 141 -0.68 3.55 -0.96
N ILE A 142 -0.36 3.06 -2.16
CA ILE A 142 1.02 2.75 -2.56
C ILE A 142 1.51 3.91 -3.42
N CYS A 143 2.50 4.65 -2.96
CA CYS A 143 2.92 5.90 -3.58
C CYS A 143 4.44 5.93 -3.85
N ASP A 144 4.84 6.43 -5.00
CA ASP A 144 6.25 6.72 -5.30
C ASP A 144 6.67 8.06 -4.68
N LYS A 145 7.95 8.24 -4.32
CA LYS A 145 8.45 9.47 -3.68
C LYS A 145 8.19 10.74 -4.50
N GLN A 146 8.24 10.69 -5.83
CA GLN A 146 7.90 11.85 -6.67
C GLN A 146 6.39 12.09 -6.73
N ALA A 147 5.57 11.04 -6.74
CA ALA A 147 4.12 11.16 -6.65
C ALA A 147 3.68 11.70 -5.28
N HIS A 148 4.38 11.29 -4.21
CA HIS A 148 4.18 11.79 -2.86
C HIS A 148 4.47 13.30 -2.76
N GLN A 149 5.56 13.79 -3.36
CA GLN A 149 5.80 15.23 -3.44
C GLN A 149 4.64 15.96 -4.13
N ALA A 150 4.16 15.43 -5.25
CA ALA A 150 3.03 16.01 -5.97
C ALA A 150 1.72 15.95 -5.15
N PHE A 151 1.50 14.89 -4.38
CA PHE A 151 0.40 14.78 -3.42
C PHE A 151 0.50 15.88 -2.35
N CYS A 152 1.64 16.04 -1.70
CA CYS A 152 1.85 17.09 -0.68
C CYS A 152 1.64 18.49 -1.26
N ASP A 153 2.15 18.75 -2.47
CA ASP A 153 1.98 20.02 -3.16
C ASP A 153 0.50 20.28 -3.46
N PHE A 154 -0.25 19.27 -3.91
CA PHE A 154 -1.69 19.35 -4.12
C PHE A 154 -2.42 19.60 -2.80
N ALA A 155 -2.19 18.78 -1.77
CA ALA A 155 -2.87 18.88 -0.49
C ALA A 155 -2.61 20.24 0.17
N SER A 156 -1.37 20.75 0.10
CA SER A 156 -1.02 22.09 0.60
C SER A 156 -1.77 23.20 -0.13
N ARG A 157 -1.89 23.13 -1.47
CA ARG A 157 -2.68 24.10 -2.25
C ARG A 157 -4.16 24.00 -1.90
N TRP A 158 -4.70 22.79 -1.85
CA TRP A 158 -6.11 22.54 -1.60
C TRP A 158 -6.55 23.12 -0.24
N HIS A 159 -5.79 22.87 0.84
CA HIS A 159 -6.10 23.42 2.17
C HIS A 159 -5.95 24.94 2.25
N LYS A 160 -5.08 25.56 1.44
CA LYS A 160 -4.99 27.03 1.36
C LYS A 160 -6.24 27.64 0.70
N GLU A 161 -6.81 26.95 -0.27
CA GLU A 161 -8.03 27.35 -0.98
C GLU A 161 -9.30 27.02 -0.18
N HIS A 162 -9.24 25.98 0.66
CA HIS A 162 -10.35 25.46 1.47
C HIS A 162 -9.93 25.37 2.95
N PRO A 163 -9.73 26.50 3.65
CA PRO A 163 -9.17 26.52 5.01
C PRO A 163 -10.02 25.80 6.05
N ASP A 164 -11.34 25.73 5.84
CA ASP A 164 -12.29 25.01 6.70
C ASP A 164 -12.76 23.68 6.08
N GLY A 165 -12.15 23.27 4.96
CA GLY A 165 -12.55 22.09 4.21
C GLY A 165 -11.96 20.80 4.78
N ASN A 166 -12.72 19.71 4.65
CA ASN A 166 -12.26 18.36 4.89
C ASN A 166 -11.87 17.70 3.55
N LEU A 167 -10.58 17.36 3.38
CA LEU A 167 -10.06 16.83 2.12
C LEU A 167 -10.79 15.55 1.66
N TYR A 168 -11.27 14.73 2.58
CA TYR A 168 -12.09 13.58 2.21
C TYR A 168 -13.48 14.01 1.78
N ASP A 169 -14.25 14.61 2.68
CA ASP A 169 -15.67 14.91 2.45
C ASP A 169 -15.88 15.85 1.25
N ASP A 170 -15.02 16.86 1.12
CA ASP A 170 -15.16 17.92 0.12
C ASP A 170 -14.46 17.62 -1.21
N TYR A 171 -13.55 16.63 -1.27
CA TYR A 171 -12.82 16.29 -2.50
C TYR A 171 -12.87 14.79 -2.84
N PHE A 172 -12.34 13.91 -1.97
CA PHE A 172 -12.22 12.49 -2.31
C PHE A 172 -13.56 11.73 -2.31
N ALA A 173 -14.52 12.07 -1.43
CA ALA A 173 -15.79 11.36 -1.30
C ALA A 173 -16.56 11.29 -2.63
N ALA A 174 -16.56 12.38 -3.41
CA ALA A 174 -17.18 12.40 -4.73
C ALA A 174 -16.47 11.48 -5.75
N LEU A 175 -15.14 11.33 -5.63
CA LEU A 175 -14.32 10.46 -6.47
C LEU A 175 -14.54 8.98 -6.12
N PHE A 176 -14.56 8.63 -4.83
CA PHE A 176 -14.89 7.28 -4.37
C PHE A 176 -16.33 6.89 -4.76
N ALA A 177 -17.30 7.79 -4.58
CA ALA A 177 -18.67 7.53 -5.00
C ALA A 177 -18.80 7.36 -6.52
N LYS A 178 -17.96 8.05 -7.31
CA LYS A 178 -17.88 7.83 -8.75
C LYS A 178 -17.27 6.46 -9.07
N SER A 179 -16.18 6.09 -8.41
CA SER A 179 -15.56 4.77 -8.55
C SER A 179 -16.56 3.65 -8.30
N PHE A 180 -17.35 3.74 -7.23
CA PHE A 180 -18.42 2.77 -6.93
C PHE A 180 -19.46 2.69 -8.05
N ARG A 181 -19.94 3.83 -8.57
CA ARG A 181 -20.93 3.85 -9.66
C ARG A 181 -20.40 3.19 -10.94
N GLU A 182 -19.11 3.35 -11.22
CA GLU A 182 -18.47 2.80 -12.42
C GLU A 182 -18.06 1.33 -12.23
N ASN A 183 -17.71 0.93 -11.00
CA ASN A 183 -17.17 -0.39 -10.66
C ASN A 183 -17.79 -0.93 -9.36
N PRO A 184 -19.10 -1.25 -9.31
CA PRO A 184 -19.80 -1.53 -8.05
C PRO A 184 -19.41 -2.86 -7.39
N GLN A 185 -18.75 -3.77 -8.13
CA GLN A 185 -18.36 -5.07 -7.58
C GLN A 185 -17.27 -4.90 -6.51
N TYR A 186 -17.48 -5.56 -5.38
CA TYR A 186 -16.52 -5.62 -4.27
C TYR A 186 -16.15 -4.25 -3.67
N GLN A 187 -17.10 -3.32 -3.73
CA GLN A 187 -17.05 -2.03 -3.06
C GLN A 187 -18.31 -1.85 -2.20
N ARG A 188 -18.17 -1.21 -1.03
CA ARG A 188 -19.27 -0.73 -0.21
C ARG A 188 -19.89 0.53 -0.80
N ASP A 189 -21.10 0.83 -0.33
CA ASP A 189 -21.78 2.09 -0.62
C ASP A 189 -20.89 3.27 -0.20
N GLY A 190 -20.54 4.12 -1.18
CA GLY A 190 -19.59 5.23 -0.98
C GLY A 190 -18.25 5.05 -1.71
N GLY A 191 -17.89 3.80 -2.05
CA GLY A 191 -16.65 3.44 -2.74
C GLY A 191 -15.53 3.05 -1.79
N ASP A 192 -14.78 2.02 -2.17
CA ASP A 192 -13.69 1.45 -1.38
C ASP A 192 -12.31 1.66 -2.01
N TRP A 193 -12.24 2.09 -3.27
CA TRP A 193 -10.99 2.46 -3.91
C TRP A 193 -11.19 3.52 -4.99
N VAL A 194 -10.11 4.22 -5.32
CA VAL A 194 -9.99 5.09 -6.48
C VAL A 194 -8.58 5.00 -7.04
N ASN A 195 -8.47 4.94 -8.37
CA ASN A 195 -7.21 5.20 -9.06
C ASN A 195 -7.10 6.69 -9.34
N TRP A 196 -6.50 7.42 -8.42
CA TRP A 196 -6.50 8.87 -8.46
C TRP A 196 -5.34 9.38 -9.29
N ARG A 197 -5.66 10.21 -10.29
CA ARG A 197 -4.68 10.99 -11.02
C ARG A 197 -4.46 12.30 -10.28
N ILE A 198 -3.23 12.54 -9.81
CA ILE A 198 -2.89 13.75 -9.07
C ILE A 198 -3.08 14.97 -10.00
N PRO A 199 -3.83 16.01 -9.58
CA PRO A 199 -4.04 17.22 -10.36
C PRO A 199 -2.73 17.82 -10.89
N ASP A 200 -2.79 18.34 -12.12
CA ASP A 200 -1.66 18.96 -12.82
C ASP A 200 -0.50 17.99 -13.16
N THR A 201 -0.69 16.68 -13.01
CA THR A 201 0.29 15.65 -13.38
C THR A 201 -0.34 14.52 -14.20
N GLU A 202 0.48 13.58 -14.67
CA GLU A 202 0.04 12.29 -15.23
C GLU A 202 0.23 11.14 -14.21
N TYR A 203 0.44 11.45 -12.92
CA TYR A 203 0.77 10.44 -11.92
C TYR A 203 -0.49 9.80 -11.37
N HIS A 204 -0.52 8.47 -11.39
CA HIS A 204 -1.60 7.68 -10.84
C HIS A 204 -1.18 7.09 -9.49
N VAL A 205 -2.01 7.31 -8.47
CA VAL A 205 -1.87 6.76 -7.12
C VAL A 205 -3.16 6.04 -6.73
N PRO A 206 -3.10 4.76 -6.36
CA PRO A 206 -4.25 4.02 -5.89
C PRO A 206 -4.51 4.38 -4.42
N LEU A 207 -5.72 4.80 -4.10
CA LEU A 207 -6.21 4.91 -2.73
C LEU A 207 -7.25 3.83 -2.54
N PHE A 208 -7.14 3.05 -1.46
CA PHE A 208 -8.01 1.91 -1.22
C PHE A 208 -8.22 1.71 0.28
N GLN A 209 -9.30 1.04 0.64
CA GLN A 209 -9.59 0.71 2.03
C GLN A 209 -8.55 -0.23 2.61
N SER A 210 -8.02 0.12 3.79
CA SER A 210 -7.18 -0.78 4.58
C SER A 210 -8.06 -1.89 5.15
N GLY A 211 -7.59 -3.14 5.12
CA GLY A 211 -8.42 -4.34 5.25
C GLY A 211 -9.53 -4.27 6.30
N PHE A 212 -9.17 -4.04 7.58
CA PHE A 212 -10.12 -3.90 8.69
C PHE A 212 -10.33 -2.45 9.18
N GLY A 213 -9.81 -1.45 8.45
CA GLY A 213 -9.89 -0.04 8.81
C GLY A 213 -8.65 0.44 9.56
N ASP A 214 -8.86 1.19 10.64
CA ASP A 214 -7.78 1.85 11.39
C ASP A 214 -6.92 0.86 12.18
N GLY A 215 -5.63 1.20 12.33
CA GLY A 215 -4.66 0.38 13.05
C GLY A 215 -3.27 0.44 12.42
N ALA A 216 -2.48 -0.60 12.66
CA ALA A 216 -1.19 -0.81 12.02
C ALA A 216 -1.30 -1.98 11.03
N ASP A 217 -0.87 -1.76 9.80
CA ASP A 217 -0.86 -2.76 8.74
C ASP A 217 0.58 -3.04 8.29
N PRO A 218 0.95 -4.32 8.06
CA PRO A 218 2.28 -4.64 7.57
C PRO A 218 2.41 -4.30 6.07
N ALA A 219 3.58 -3.85 5.66
CA ALA A 219 3.96 -3.72 4.27
C ALA A 219 5.10 -4.69 3.98
N PHE A 220 4.99 -5.42 2.87
CA PHE A 220 5.99 -6.40 2.47
C PHE A 220 6.53 -6.11 1.08
N GLU A 221 7.80 -6.42 0.88
CA GLU A 221 8.48 -6.36 -0.40
C GLU A 221 8.93 -7.73 -0.84
N ARG A 222 8.96 -7.93 -2.16
CA ARG A 222 9.47 -9.18 -2.74
C ARG A 222 10.99 -9.23 -2.57
N SER A 223 11.49 -10.37 -2.12
CA SER A 223 12.91 -10.70 -2.28
C SER A 223 13.06 -11.70 -3.44
N ASP A 224 13.95 -11.37 -4.38
CA ASP A 224 14.20 -12.17 -5.57
C ASP A 224 15.20 -13.32 -5.34
N GLY A 225 15.53 -13.62 -4.06
CA GLY A 225 16.39 -14.74 -3.71
C GLY A 225 17.84 -14.58 -4.16
N ARG A 226 18.27 -13.37 -4.57
CA ARG A 226 19.68 -13.07 -4.78
C ARG A 226 20.39 -12.94 -3.42
N LEU A 227 20.57 -14.08 -2.77
CA LEU A 227 21.68 -14.23 -1.84
C LEU A 227 22.95 -14.02 -2.68
N SER A 228 23.72 -13.00 -2.29
CA SER A 228 25.07 -12.72 -2.75
C SER A 228 25.86 -14.02 -2.92
N ARG A 229 26.51 -14.15 -4.09
CA ARG A 229 27.68 -15.02 -4.25
C ARG A 229 28.91 -14.31 -3.71
#